data_AF-A0A947MLY8-F1
#
_entry.id   AF-A0A947MLY8-F1
#
_cell.length_a   1.000
_cell.length_b   1.000
_cell.length_c   1.000
_cell.angle_alpha   90.00
_cell.angle_beta   90.00
_cell.angle_gamma   90.00
#
_symmetry.space_group_name_H-M   'P 1'
#
loop_
_entity.id
_entity.type
_entity.pdbx_description
1 polymer ?
#
loop_
_entity_poly.entity_id
_entity_poly.type
_entity_poly.pdbx_seq_one_letter_code
_entity_poly.pdbx_strand_id
1 'polypeptide(L)'
;MVDFGLDLPFCLRRFSVLLALACFFITASQPVSAFDCVKTSSVKANMHTLQTILETYYADHHRYPAYGTILEREARIHPQPYWKEFVNPFLSETGYGKSWGDLHQKPVDSKDQESIAFVLGIRMNVSSQNLPLSARGMVIYAPVSKQKYYLYGYGSNGELIKDKGQVFCLSNS
;
A
#
# COMPACT_ATOMS: atom_id res chain seq x y z
N MET A 1 49.68 45.43 -8.70
CA MET A 1 48.67 44.64 -7.98
C MET A 1 47.43 45.52 -7.96
N VAL A 2 46.49 45.27 -8.88
CA VAL A 2 45.35 46.16 -9.15
C VAL A 2 44.14 45.61 -8.39
N ASP A 3 43.78 46.26 -7.30
CA ASP A 3 42.55 45.99 -6.56
C ASP A 3 41.36 46.53 -7.36
N PHE A 4 40.58 45.63 -7.96
CA PHE A 4 39.28 45.96 -8.54
C PHE A 4 38.22 45.94 -7.43
N GLY A 5 38.15 47.02 -6.67
CA GLY A 5 37.05 47.30 -5.73
C GLY A 5 35.77 47.63 -6.49
N LEU A 6 35.05 46.60 -6.92
CA LEU A 6 33.69 46.75 -7.45
C LEU A 6 32.71 46.96 -6.30
N ASP A 7 32.58 48.22 -5.87
CA ASP A 7 31.50 48.68 -5.00
C ASP A 7 30.16 48.58 -5.73
N LEU A 8 29.55 47.40 -5.65
CA LEU A 8 28.20 47.17 -6.15
C LEU A 8 27.22 48.05 -5.36
N PRO A 9 26.35 48.83 -6.03
CA PRO A 9 25.45 49.76 -5.39
C PRO A 9 24.51 49.01 -4.43
N PHE A 10 24.21 49.66 -3.29
CA PHE A 10 23.42 49.12 -2.18
C PHE A 10 22.08 48.45 -2.60
N CYS A 11 21.49 48.86 -3.73
CA CYS A 11 20.30 48.24 -4.31
C CYS A 11 20.52 46.78 -4.77
N LEU A 12 21.67 46.44 -5.34
CA LEU A 12 21.95 45.08 -5.87
C LEU A 12 22.14 44.05 -4.74
N ARG A 13 22.62 44.47 -3.57
CA ARG A 13 22.75 43.60 -2.40
C ARG A 13 21.40 43.17 -1.83
N ARG A 14 20.41 44.06 -1.82
CA ARG A 14 19.05 43.72 -1.33
C ARG A 14 18.30 42.80 -2.28
N PHE A 15 18.50 42.95 -3.58
CA PHE A 15 17.88 42.08 -4.58
C PHE A 15 18.42 40.65 -4.52
N SER A 16 19.73 40.49 -4.31
CA SER A 16 20.35 39.15 -4.18
C SER A 16 19.86 38.38 -2.95
N VAL A 17 19.61 39.07 -1.82
CA VAL A 17 19.07 38.42 -0.60
C VAL A 17 17.63 37.96 -0.80
N LEU A 18 16.79 38.76 -1.46
CA LEU A 18 15.40 38.38 -1.75
C LEU A 18 15.32 37.20 -2.73
N LEU A 19 16.20 37.16 -3.75
CA LEU A 19 16.26 36.04 -4.68
C LEU A 19 16.72 34.75 -3.99
N ALA A 20 17.72 34.84 -3.11
CA ALA A 20 18.19 33.69 -2.32
C ALA A 20 17.11 33.16 -1.37
N LEU A 21 16.35 34.03 -0.71
CA LEU A 21 15.23 33.63 0.15
C LEU A 21 14.10 32.98 -0.65
N ALA A 22 13.73 33.54 -1.81
CA ALA A 22 12.71 32.96 -2.68
C ALA A 22 13.11 31.55 -3.17
N CYS A 23 14.37 31.35 -3.57
CA CYS A 23 14.89 30.03 -3.95
C CYS A 23 14.86 29.02 -2.80
N PHE A 24 15.09 29.47 -1.55
CA PHE A 24 15.01 28.61 -0.36
C PHE A 24 13.58 28.16 -0.06
N PHE A 25 12.59 29.05 -0.18
CA PHE A 25 11.17 28.68 0.01
C PHE A 25 10.65 27.76 -1.11
N ILE A 26 11.10 27.92 -2.34
CA ILE A 26 10.72 27.06 -3.47
C ILE A 26 11.32 25.65 -3.31
N THR A 27 12.54 25.53 -2.79
CA THR A 27 13.19 24.21 -2.59
C THR A 27 12.71 23.49 -1.32
N ALA A 28 12.38 24.21 -0.25
CA ALA A 28 11.87 23.63 0.99
C ALA A 28 10.44 23.05 0.88
N SER A 29 9.73 23.33 -0.22
CA SER A 29 8.33 22.95 -0.39
C SER A 29 8.10 21.76 -1.33
N GLN A 30 9.13 21.03 -1.75
CA GLN A 30 8.91 19.89 -2.63
C GLN A 30 8.04 18.83 -1.92
N PRO A 31 6.82 18.55 -2.43
CA PRO A 31 5.88 17.65 -1.78
C PRO A 31 6.31 16.21 -2.06
N VAL A 32 7.22 15.69 -1.24
CA VAL A 32 7.60 14.27 -1.24
C VAL A 32 6.35 13.37 -1.09
N SER A 33 5.23 13.90 -0.56
CA SER A 33 3.98 13.16 -0.36
C SER A 33 3.13 12.95 -1.62
N ALA A 34 3.25 13.77 -2.67
CA ALA A 34 2.27 13.73 -3.77
C ALA A 34 2.32 12.42 -4.57
N PHE A 35 3.53 11.88 -4.82
CA PHE A 35 3.71 10.61 -5.52
C PHE A 35 3.20 9.41 -4.71
N ASP A 36 3.42 9.43 -3.40
CA ASP A 36 2.96 8.36 -2.51
C ASP A 36 1.44 8.33 -2.42
N CYS A 37 0.77 9.48 -2.45
CA CYS A 37 -0.69 9.56 -2.52
C CYS A 37 -1.25 8.89 -3.79
N VAL A 38 -0.62 9.10 -4.95
CA VAL A 38 -1.05 8.48 -6.22
C VAL A 38 -0.89 6.96 -6.15
N LYS A 39 0.28 6.47 -5.74
CA LYS A 39 0.54 5.02 -5.62
C LYS A 39 -0.38 4.37 -4.58
N THR A 40 -0.62 5.02 -3.45
CA THR A 40 -1.57 4.54 -2.42
C THR A 40 -2.99 4.46 -2.98
N SER A 41 -3.39 5.44 -3.81
CA SER A 41 -4.68 5.41 -4.48
C SER A 41 -4.78 4.23 -5.47
N SER A 42 -3.70 3.89 -6.18
CA SER A 42 -3.64 2.68 -7.00
C SER A 42 -3.80 1.40 -6.17
N VAL A 43 -3.18 1.31 -4.98
CA VAL A 43 -3.39 0.15 -4.09
C VAL A 43 -4.85 0.06 -3.65
N LYS A 44 -5.50 1.17 -3.28
CA LYS A 44 -6.93 1.17 -2.94
C LYS A 44 -7.80 0.73 -4.12
N ALA A 45 -7.47 1.15 -5.35
CA ALA A 45 -8.15 0.69 -6.55
C ALA A 45 -7.98 -0.82 -6.79
N ASN A 46 -6.79 -1.37 -6.53
CA ASN A 46 -6.53 -2.81 -6.56
C ASN A 46 -7.36 -3.54 -5.48
N MET A 47 -7.50 -2.98 -4.28
CA MET A 47 -8.36 -3.55 -3.22
C MET A 47 -9.82 -3.67 -3.68
N HIS A 48 -10.39 -2.60 -4.26
CA HIS A 48 -11.76 -2.65 -4.79
C HIS A 48 -11.91 -3.62 -5.95
N THR A 49 -10.92 -3.70 -6.83
CA THR A 49 -10.93 -4.67 -7.93
C THR A 49 -10.96 -6.10 -7.40
N LEU A 50 -10.17 -6.42 -6.37
CA LEU A 50 -10.19 -7.74 -5.73
C LEU A 50 -11.51 -8.01 -4.99
N GLN A 51 -12.09 -6.99 -4.35
CA GLN A 51 -13.44 -7.09 -3.77
C GLN A 51 -14.46 -7.49 -4.82
N THR A 52 -14.50 -6.83 -5.98
CA THR A 52 -15.42 -7.20 -7.07
C THR A 52 -15.23 -8.64 -7.52
N ILE A 53 -13.98 -9.12 -7.65
CA ILE A 53 -13.69 -10.52 -8.01
C ILE A 53 -14.22 -11.48 -6.93
N LEU A 54 -14.04 -11.16 -5.65
CA LEU A 54 -14.55 -11.96 -4.53
C LEU A 54 -16.08 -12.00 -4.50
N GLU A 55 -16.75 -10.88 -4.76
CA GLU A 55 -18.21 -10.84 -4.80
C GLU A 55 -18.77 -11.63 -5.99
N THR A 56 -18.14 -11.55 -7.16
CA THR A 56 -18.50 -12.40 -8.31
C THR A 56 -18.35 -13.88 -7.95
N TYR A 57 -17.22 -14.25 -7.34
CA TYR A 57 -17.00 -15.63 -6.89
C TYR A 57 -18.08 -16.10 -5.90
N TYR A 58 -18.46 -15.24 -4.95
CA TYR A 58 -19.51 -15.54 -3.97
C TYR A 58 -20.88 -15.69 -4.62
N ALA A 59 -21.20 -14.88 -5.63
CA ALA A 59 -22.45 -15.02 -6.38
C ALA A 59 -22.57 -16.41 -7.03
N ASP A 60 -21.45 -16.94 -7.55
CA ASP A 60 -21.41 -18.25 -8.21
C ASP A 60 -21.38 -19.43 -7.23
N HIS A 61 -20.68 -19.29 -6.09
CA HIS A 61 -20.37 -20.42 -5.20
C HIS A 61 -21.06 -20.37 -3.83
N HIS A 62 -21.69 -19.24 -3.49
CA HIS A 62 -22.30 -18.95 -2.18
C HIS A 62 -21.33 -19.11 -0.99
N ARG A 63 -20.02 -18.96 -1.23
CA ARG A 63 -18.96 -18.99 -0.23
C ARG A 63 -17.72 -18.27 -0.72
N TYR A 64 -16.97 -17.64 0.17
CA TYR A 64 -15.65 -17.08 -0.16
C TYR A 64 -14.56 -18.18 -0.12
N PRO A 65 -13.50 -18.06 -0.95
CA PRO A 65 -12.44 -19.05 -1.03
C PRO A 65 -11.50 -18.96 0.18
N ALA A 66 -10.94 -20.09 0.60
CA ALA A 66 -9.98 -20.12 1.71
C ALA A 66 -8.61 -19.50 1.36
N TYR A 67 -8.23 -19.54 0.07
CA TYR A 67 -6.93 -19.08 -0.42
C TYR A 67 -7.09 -18.31 -1.73
N GLY A 68 -6.20 -17.34 -1.97
CA GLY A 68 -6.20 -16.55 -3.21
C GLY A 68 -5.93 -17.40 -4.46
N THR A 69 -5.15 -18.47 -4.34
CA THR A 69 -4.84 -19.40 -5.45
C THR A 69 -6.07 -20.14 -5.99
N ILE A 70 -7.04 -20.44 -5.12
CA ILE A 70 -8.33 -21.03 -5.54
C ILE A 70 -9.15 -20.00 -6.31
N LEU A 71 -9.23 -18.77 -5.78
CA LEU A 71 -9.94 -17.67 -6.44
C LEU A 71 -9.41 -17.42 -7.84
N GLU A 72 -8.09 -17.32 -7.99
CA GLU A 72 -7.44 -17.08 -9.28
C GLU A 72 -7.74 -18.20 -10.28
N ARG A 73 -7.56 -19.46 -9.85
CA ARG A 73 -7.80 -20.61 -10.72
C ARG A 73 -9.22 -20.59 -11.26
N GLU A 74 -10.21 -20.48 -10.38
CA GLU A 74 -11.63 -20.49 -10.74
C GLU A 74 -12.00 -19.28 -11.62
N ALA A 75 -11.52 -18.08 -11.26
CA ALA A 75 -11.80 -16.85 -12.01
C ALA A 75 -11.18 -16.83 -13.43
N ARG A 76 -10.09 -17.57 -13.66
CA ARG A 76 -9.46 -17.71 -14.99
C ARG A 76 -10.12 -18.78 -15.86
N ILE A 77 -10.53 -19.90 -15.28
CA ILE A 77 -11.14 -21.02 -16.03
C ILE A 77 -12.64 -20.82 -16.30
N HIS A 78 -13.28 -19.86 -15.63
CA HIS A 78 -14.69 -19.54 -15.83
C HIS A 78 -15.00 -19.27 -17.31
N PRO A 79 -16.18 -19.67 -17.85
CA PRO A 79 -16.56 -19.40 -19.25
C PRO A 79 -16.50 -17.93 -19.64
N GLN A 80 -16.70 -17.04 -18.68
CA GLN A 80 -16.46 -15.60 -18.77
C GLN A 80 -15.38 -15.23 -17.73
N PRO A 81 -14.08 -15.27 -18.08
CA PRO A 81 -13.02 -15.01 -17.12
C PRO A 81 -13.16 -13.61 -16.53
N TYR A 82 -13.17 -13.52 -15.21
CA TYR A 82 -13.30 -12.26 -14.47
C TYR A 82 -12.05 -11.91 -13.65
N TRP A 83 -11.00 -12.72 -13.78
CA TRP A 83 -9.70 -12.41 -13.20
C TRP A 83 -9.08 -11.17 -13.86
N LYS A 84 -8.46 -10.31 -13.05
CA LYS A 84 -7.71 -9.15 -13.52
C LYS A 84 -6.31 -9.17 -12.93
N GLU A 85 -5.31 -8.88 -13.76
CA GLU A 85 -3.93 -8.71 -13.31
C GLU A 85 -3.80 -7.41 -12.50
N PHE A 86 -3.10 -7.49 -11.37
CA PHE A 86 -2.79 -6.34 -10.54
C PHE A 86 -1.35 -5.90 -10.80
N VAL A 87 -1.15 -4.58 -10.85
CA VAL A 87 0.18 -3.98 -10.90
C VAL A 87 0.50 -3.42 -9.52
N ASN A 88 1.63 -3.81 -8.95
CA ASN A 88 2.13 -3.22 -7.73
C ASN A 88 2.71 -1.82 -8.05
N PRO A 89 2.12 -0.73 -7.54
CA PRO A 89 2.54 0.63 -7.92
C PRO A 89 3.89 1.05 -7.30
N PHE A 90 4.44 0.27 -6.36
CA PHE A 90 5.71 0.56 -5.70
C PHE A 90 6.87 -0.27 -6.23
N LEU A 91 6.61 -1.51 -6.65
CA LEU A 91 7.63 -2.43 -7.15
C LEU A 91 7.60 -2.57 -8.69
N SER A 92 6.55 -2.09 -9.35
CA SER A 92 6.27 -2.32 -10.78
C SER A 92 6.20 -3.81 -11.17
N GLU A 93 6.10 -4.69 -10.17
CA GLU A 93 5.87 -6.12 -10.36
C GLU A 93 4.40 -6.32 -10.73
N THR A 94 4.18 -7.12 -11.77
CA THR A 94 2.87 -7.64 -12.11
C THR A 94 2.65 -8.94 -11.35
N GLY A 95 1.48 -9.11 -10.77
CA GLY A 95 1.17 -10.32 -10.04
C GLY A 95 0.13 -10.12 -8.96
N TYR A 96 -0.39 -11.25 -8.50
CA TYR A 96 -1.46 -11.37 -7.52
C TYR A 96 -1.22 -10.58 -6.22
N GLY A 97 -2.32 -10.15 -5.60
CA GLY A 97 -2.33 -9.92 -4.16
C GLY A 97 -2.11 -11.24 -3.43
N LYS A 98 -1.03 -11.34 -2.65
CA LYS A 98 -0.76 -12.53 -1.83
C LYS A 98 -1.90 -12.73 -0.84
N SER A 99 -2.40 -13.96 -0.70
CA SER A 99 -3.30 -14.24 0.41
C SER A 99 -2.50 -14.36 1.72
N TRP A 100 -3.13 -14.08 2.85
CA TRP A 100 -2.47 -14.20 4.16
C TRP A 100 -1.87 -15.60 4.36
N GLY A 101 -2.57 -16.64 3.91
CA GLY A 101 -2.10 -18.03 3.97
C GLY A 101 -0.80 -18.27 3.19
N ASP A 102 -0.59 -17.57 2.07
CA ASP A 102 0.62 -17.72 1.24
C ASP A 102 1.83 -17.04 1.88
N LEU A 103 1.62 -15.99 2.68
CA LEU A 103 2.68 -15.31 3.44
C LEU A 103 3.18 -16.15 4.63
N HIS A 104 2.28 -16.90 5.27
CA HIS A 104 2.59 -17.73 6.43
C HIS A 104 3.00 -19.17 6.10
N GLN A 105 3.11 -19.54 4.81
CA GLN A 105 3.64 -20.85 4.43
C GLN A 105 5.14 -21.03 4.66
N LYS A 106 5.89 -19.95 4.98
CA LYS A 106 7.21 -20.14 5.60
C LYS A 106 7.00 -20.59 7.05
N PRO A 107 7.55 -21.75 7.47
CA PRO A 107 7.37 -22.24 8.84
C PRO A 107 7.85 -21.16 9.81
N VAL A 108 6.91 -20.57 10.55
CA VAL A 108 7.23 -19.69 11.67
C VAL A 108 7.73 -20.62 12.78
N ASP A 109 9.02 -20.55 13.09
CA ASP A 109 9.57 -21.23 14.24
C ASP A 109 8.78 -20.78 15.48
N SER A 110 8.13 -21.75 16.11
CA SER A 110 7.04 -21.64 17.09
C SER A 110 7.33 -20.88 18.40
N LYS A 111 8.43 -20.14 18.53
CA LYS A 111 8.88 -19.57 19.82
C LYS A 111 8.61 -18.08 20.04
N ASP A 112 8.28 -17.29 19.03
CA ASP A 112 8.17 -15.82 19.17
C ASP A 112 6.73 -15.29 19.21
N GLN A 113 5.84 -16.02 19.88
CA GLN A 113 4.39 -15.79 19.85
C GLN A 113 3.85 -15.00 21.05
N GLU A 114 4.55 -13.96 21.53
CA GLU A 114 4.07 -13.13 22.65
C GLU A 114 3.92 -11.65 22.27
N SER A 115 2.67 -11.24 22.02
CA SER A 115 2.06 -9.90 22.18
C SER A 115 0.94 -9.73 21.14
N ILE A 116 -0.24 -10.27 21.44
CA ILE A 116 -1.37 -10.35 20.51
C ILE A 116 -2.32 -9.17 20.75
N ALA A 117 -2.22 -8.13 19.94
CA ALA A 117 -3.26 -7.10 19.86
C ALA A 117 -4.39 -7.58 18.93
N PHE A 118 -5.61 -7.65 19.45
CA PHE A 118 -6.79 -8.08 18.70
C PHE A 118 -7.25 -6.98 17.77
N VAL A 119 -6.81 -7.01 16.51
CA VAL A 119 -7.47 -6.27 15.44
C VAL A 119 -8.41 -7.24 14.72
N LEU A 120 -9.70 -7.16 15.05
CA LEU A 120 -10.81 -7.82 14.32
C LEU A 120 -10.86 -9.37 14.35
N GLY A 121 -10.33 -10.02 15.40
CA GLY A 121 -10.55 -11.46 15.64
C GLY A 121 -9.59 -12.40 14.90
N ILE A 122 -8.56 -11.87 14.24
CA ILE A 122 -7.48 -12.65 13.62
C ILE A 122 -6.21 -12.46 14.46
N ARG A 123 -5.53 -13.56 14.82
CA ARG A 123 -4.24 -13.52 15.54
C ARG A 123 -3.17 -12.91 14.63
N MET A 124 -2.91 -11.61 14.77
CA MET A 124 -1.76 -10.96 14.14
C MET A 124 -0.83 -10.43 15.24
N ASN A 125 0.46 -10.70 15.13
CA ASN A 125 1.46 -10.01 15.92
C ASN A 125 1.64 -8.60 15.31
N VAL A 126 0.77 -7.67 15.69
CA VAL A 126 0.74 -6.27 15.19
C VAL A 126 1.98 -5.49 15.64
N SER A 127 2.80 -6.06 16.52
CA SER A 127 4.05 -5.44 16.99
C SER A 127 5.14 -5.40 15.92
N SER A 128 5.02 -6.13 14.81
CA SER A 128 5.86 -5.93 13.62
C SER A 128 5.09 -5.15 12.54
N GLN A 129 4.86 -3.86 12.76
CA GLN A 129 4.29 -2.93 11.75
C GLN A 129 5.16 -2.83 10.48
N ASN A 130 6.36 -3.41 10.48
CA ASN A 130 7.25 -3.52 9.35
C ASN A 130 7.19 -4.94 8.78
N LEU A 131 6.28 -5.17 7.84
CA LEU A 131 6.43 -6.31 6.94
C LEU A 131 7.69 -6.11 6.09
N PRO A 132 8.29 -7.18 5.54
CA PRO A 132 9.44 -7.04 4.66
C PRO A 132 9.13 -6.07 3.52
N LEU A 133 10.16 -5.38 3.01
CA LEU A 133 10.03 -4.44 1.88
C LEU A 133 9.24 -5.02 0.69
N SER A 134 9.24 -6.35 0.54
CA SER A 134 8.47 -7.06 -0.47
C SER A 134 6.95 -6.94 -0.32
N ALA A 135 6.42 -6.53 0.84
CA ALA A 135 4.98 -6.34 1.06
C ALA A 135 4.46 -4.96 0.60
N ARG A 136 5.35 -4.03 0.24
CA ARG A 136 4.97 -2.68 -0.21
C ARG A 136 4.06 -2.75 -1.43
N GLY A 137 2.94 -2.03 -1.40
CA GLY A 137 1.98 -2.01 -2.50
C GLY A 137 1.08 -3.24 -2.65
N MET A 138 1.20 -4.22 -1.75
CA MET A 138 0.39 -5.43 -1.83
C MET A 138 -1.02 -5.21 -1.29
N VAL A 139 -1.95 -6.00 -1.83
CA VAL A 139 -3.28 -6.21 -1.27
C VAL A 139 -3.32 -7.58 -0.62
N ILE A 140 -3.76 -7.63 0.64
CA ILE A 140 -3.91 -8.87 1.40
C ILE A 140 -5.39 -9.22 1.49
N TYR A 141 -5.68 -10.48 1.17
CA TYR A 141 -6.96 -11.12 1.42
C TYR A 141 -6.91 -11.95 2.72
N ALA A 142 -7.84 -11.66 3.63
CA ALA A 142 -7.99 -12.32 4.92
C ALA A 142 -9.41 -12.90 5.08
N PRO A 143 -9.64 -14.18 4.71
CA PRO A 143 -10.91 -14.84 4.97
C PRO A 143 -11.09 -15.08 6.48
N VAL A 144 -12.28 -14.74 7.00
CA VAL A 144 -12.64 -14.97 8.40
C VAL A 144 -13.58 -16.17 8.53
N SER A 145 -14.50 -16.30 7.58
CA SER A 145 -15.42 -17.43 7.48
C SER A 145 -15.80 -17.66 6.01
N LYS A 146 -16.68 -18.62 5.74
CA LYS A 146 -17.24 -18.83 4.39
C LYS A 146 -18.04 -17.63 3.88
N GLN A 147 -18.46 -16.72 4.74
CA GLN A 147 -19.33 -15.58 4.42
C GLN A 147 -18.74 -14.24 4.87
N LYS A 148 -17.48 -14.20 5.32
CA LYS A 148 -16.88 -12.95 5.81
C LYS A 148 -15.41 -12.87 5.47
N TYR A 149 -14.97 -11.74 4.96
CA TYR A 149 -13.56 -11.46 4.68
C TYR A 149 -13.18 -10.01 5.00
N TYR A 150 -11.87 -9.76 5.03
CA TYR A 150 -11.29 -8.43 5.03
C TYR A 150 -10.23 -8.32 3.94
N LEU A 151 -10.10 -7.11 3.38
CA LEU A 151 -9.03 -6.73 2.48
C LEU A 151 -8.24 -5.57 3.08
N TYR A 152 -6.92 -5.69 3.01
CA TYR A 152 -5.98 -4.68 3.49
C TYR A 152 -5.01 -4.31 2.38
N GLY A 153 -4.56 -3.06 2.36
CA GLY A 153 -3.53 -2.59 1.43
C GLY A 153 -2.31 -2.09 2.19
N TYR A 154 -1.13 -2.26 1.59
CA TYR A 154 0.15 -1.80 2.14
C TYR A 154 0.71 -0.62 1.35
N GLY A 155 1.21 0.39 2.07
CA GLY A 155 1.79 1.61 1.50
C GLY A 155 3.25 1.46 1.07
N SER A 156 3.89 2.61 0.80
CA SER A 156 5.29 2.71 0.35
C SER A 156 6.29 2.13 1.35
N ASN A 157 5.96 2.15 2.64
CA ASN A 157 6.84 1.69 3.71
C ASN A 157 6.58 0.23 4.13
N GLY A 158 5.55 -0.42 3.59
CA GLY A 158 5.11 -1.73 4.07
C GLY A 158 4.22 -1.64 5.32
N GLU A 159 3.73 -0.44 5.63
CA GLU A 159 2.72 -0.18 6.64
C GLU A 159 1.31 -0.32 6.05
N LEU A 160 0.33 -0.64 6.89
CA LEU A 160 -1.08 -0.65 6.50
C LEU A 160 -1.51 0.75 6.08
N ILE A 161 -2.19 0.84 4.94
CA ILE A 161 -2.76 2.10 4.47
C ILE A 161 -3.75 2.61 5.52
N LYS A 162 -3.57 3.88 5.92
CA LYS A 162 -4.49 4.57 6.82
C LYS A 162 -5.30 5.60 6.04
N ASP A 163 -6.55 5.79 6.47
CA ASP A 163 -7.41 6.88 6.03
C ASP A 163 -7.92 7.61 7.27
N LYS A 164 -7.66 8.91 7.37
CA LYS A 164 -8.00 9.75 8.53
C LYS A 164 -7.49 9.17 9.87
N GLY A 165 -6.30 8.60 9.87
CA GLY A 165 -5.65 8.02 11.06
C GLY A 165 -6.10 6.61 11.44
N GLN A 166 -7.11 6.05 10.77
CA GLN A 166 -7.57 4.67 10.99
C GLN A 166 -7.09 3.76 9.86
N VAL A 167 -6.90 2.46 10.12
CA VAL A 167 -6.53 1.49 9.07
C VAL A 167 -7.67 1.40 8.05
N PHE A 168 -7.35 1.65 6.79
CA PHE A 168 -8.28 1.49 5.69
C PHE A 168 -8.43 0.00 5.37
N CYS A 169 -9.64 -0.53 5.50
CA CYS A 169 -9.96 -1.91 5.17
C CYS A 169 -11.27 -1.98 4.39
N LEU A 170 -11.38 -2.96 3.50
CA LEU A 170 -12.65 -3.30 2.85
C LEU A 170 -13.13 -4.64 3.41
N SER A 171 -14.44 -4.81 3.47
CA SER A 171 -15.08 -6.07 3.86
C SER A 171 -16.44 -6.16 3.20
N ASN A 172 -17.04 -7.35 3.22
CA ASN A 172 -18.40 -7.60 2.77
C ASN A 172 -19.45 -7.35 3.88
N SER A 173 -19.24 -6.29 4.67
CA SER A 173 -20.11 -5.90 5.81
C SER A 173 -21.59 -6.04 5.51
#